data_AF-A0A1X6WLL0-F1
#
_entry.id   AF-A0A1X6WLL0-F1
#
_cell.length_a   1.000
_cell.length_b   1.000
_cell.length_c   1.000
_cell.angle_alpha   90.00
_cell.angle_beta   90.00
_cell.angle_gamma   90.00
#
_symmetry.space_group_name_H-M   'P 1'
#
loop_
_entity.id
_entity.type
_entity.pdbx_description
1 polymer ?
#
loop_
_entity_poly.entity_id
_entity_poly.type
_entity_poly.pdbx_seq_one_letter_code
_entity_poly.pdbx_strand_id
1 'polypeptide(L)'
;MPGKTQRKYVGETMRIQKEMTQQLKQIAKVLPYEYNRNLLLEYYKEFYPTEWNKIIQRDSQHRAKDDFLKSNGKKKRYKSVEPEQFFFSHAKVKNIISKGAKEKHKSNFNQEERDRNYQSLKNKRLNKIKNQKDKLDKYNELTQEVTPDFIEILIASYHQKGISTEEKIEIVNEMKKYNCPRSLEFFYKLNDSEKNDQVRNIAFKHLQDSGNYVKLRKKFKGKQKDYMTEVSEFNMKPEDLVKRLEDGTVQSKKKFDIFISHSYKDKEVVKKVVSILNRKGYSCYFDWSSDSDFLKRKYVSDFTKEVLKYRLRQSKELLFIRSENSMKKDRIKSSWIKFELDYCVESAKKIMYMDLLNDDFELPYNKVNCDIINDEIDLINKDKQV
;
A
#
# COMPACT_ATOMS: atom_id res chain seq x y z
N MET A 1 -20.78 12.75 23.94
CA MET A 1 -21.35 13.85 23.11
C MET A 1 -21.31 13.54 21.62
N PRO A 2 -22.36 12.91 21.06
CA PRO A 2 -22.49 12.63 19.61
C PRO A 2 -22.22 13.85 18.71
N GLY A 3 -22.59 15.05 19.16
CA GLY A 3 -22.47 16.29 18.38
C GLY A 3 -21.05 16.75 18.07
N LYS A 4 -20.00 16.38 18.85
CA LYS A 4 -18.62 16.81 18.53
C LYS A 4 -18.08 16.09 17.30
N THR A 5 -18.37 14.80 17.18
CA THR A 5 -17.88 13.97 16.07
C THR A 5 -18.69 14.25 14.79
N GLN A 6 -20.00 14.44 14.91
CA GLN A 6 -20.83 14.87 13.78
C GLN A 6 -20.42 16.25 13.26
N ARG A 7 -20.12 17.22 14.14
CA ARG A 7 -19.59 18.53 13.73
C ARG A 7 -18.27 18.43 12.96
N LYS A 8 -17.38 17.51 13.33
CA LYS A 8 -16.14 17.26 12.57
C LYS A 8 -16.42 16.73 11.16
N TYR A 9 -17.38 15.82 11.04
CA TYR A 9 -17.82 15.27 9.74
C TYR A 9 -18.49 16.33 8.85
N VAL A 10 -19.28 17.23 9.44
CA VAL A 10 -19.86 18.37 8.71
C VAL A 10 -18.77 19.34 8.26
N GLY A 11 -17.87 19.73 9.16
CA GLY A 11 -16.77 20.64 8.82
C GLY A 11 -15.82 20.07 7.77
N GLU A 12 -15.67 18.75 7.73
CA GLU A 12 -15.00 18.04 6.64
C GLU A 12 -15.75 18.13 5.31
N THR A 13 -17.05 17.85 5.34
CA THR A 13 -17.93 17.94 4.17
C THR A 13 -17.80 19.31 3.53
N MET A 14 -17.83 20.38 4.34
CA MET A 14 -17.67 21.76 3.87
C MET A 14 -16.32 22.01 3.17
N ARG A 15 -15.22 21.43 3.68
CA ARG A 15 -13.88 21.57 3.07
C ARG A 15 -13.83 20.88 1.71
N ILE A 16 -14.36 19.66 1.62
CA ILE A 16 -14.43 18.90 0.36
C ILE A 16 -15.30 19.66 -0.65
N GLN A 17 -16.47 20.15 -0.25
CA GLN A 17 -17.34 20.96 -1.12
C GLN A 17 -16.66 22.26 -1.60
N LYS A 18 -15.87 22.92 -0.74
CA LYS A 18 -15.10 24.10 -1.15
C LYS A 18 -14.04 23.77 -2.21
N GLU A 19 -13.32 22.67 -2.03
CA GLU A 19 -12.34 22.14 -2.99
C GLU A 19 -13.02 21.80 -4.33
N MET A 20 -14.11 21.01 -4.29
CA MET A 20 -14.93 20.64 -5.44
C MET A 20 -15.45 21.85 -6.21
N THR A 21 -15.88 22.91 -5.51
CA THR A 21 -16.37 24.14 -6.15
C THR A 21 -15.33 24.74 -7.10
N GLN A 22 -14.05 24.75 -6.72
CA GLN A 22 -12.99 25.31 -7.57
C GLN A 22 -12.70 24.41 -8.77
N GLN A 23 -12.76 23.09 -8.58
CA GLN A 23 -12.55 22.11 -9.64
C GLN A 23 -13.68 22.16 -10.68
N LEU A 24 -14.93 22.19 -10.21
CA LEU A 24 -16.12 22.32 -11.06
C LEU A 24 -16.16 23.64 -11.84
N LYS A 25 -15.58 24.73 -11.32
CA LYS A 25 -15.42 25.97 -12.08
C LYS A 25 -14.48 25.82 -13.27
N GLN A 26 -13.43 24.99 -13.17
CA GLN A 26 -12.55 24.70 -14.31
C GLN A 26 -13.25 23.81 -15.32
N ILE A 27 -13.94 22.76 -14.84
CA ILE A 27 -14.69 21.84 -15.70
C ILE A 27 -15.78 22.59 -16.47
N ALA A 28 -16.49 23.52 -15.83
CA ALA A 28 -17.55 24.30 -16.47
C ALA A 28 -17.08 25.06 -17.73
N LYS A 29 -15.79 25.43 -17.82
CA LYS A 29 -15.22 26.13 -18.98
C LYS A 29 -14.98 25.23 -20.19
N VAL A 30 -15.02 23.91 -20.00
CA VAL A 30 -14.66 22.92 -21.03
C VAL A 30 -15.84 22.02 -21.39
N LEU A 31 -17.04 22.32 -20.88
CA LEU A 31 -18.24 21.58 -21.21
C LEU A 31 -18.61 21.79 -22.69
N PRO A 32 -19.01 20.73 -23.42
CA PRO A 32 -19.50 20.84 -24.79
C PRO A 32 -20.81 21.63 -24.88
N TYR A 33 -21.27 21.92 -26.09
CA TYR A 33 -22.51 22.66 -26.35
C TYR A 33 -23.72 22.00 -25.66
N GLU A 34 -23.91 20.69 -25.88
CA GLU A 34 -24.85 19.86 -25.14
C GLU A 34 -24.12 19.04 -24.08
N TYR A 35 -24.61 19.07 -22.84
CA TYR A 35 -24.10 18.21 -21.77
C TYR A 35 -25.21 17.81 -20.80
N ASN A 36 -24.96 16.70 -20.10
CA ASN A 36 -25.84 16.17 -19.07
C ASN A 36 -25.07 15.97 -17.75
N ARG A 37 -25.79 15.51 -16.72
CA ARG A 37 -25.21 15.30 -15.39
C ARG A 37 -24.15 14.19 -15.36
N ASN A 38 -24.30 13.17 -16.20
CA ASN A 38 -23.38 12.04 -16.25
C ASN A 38 -22.05 12.47 -16.88
N LEU A 39 -22.10 13.22 -17.98
CA LEU A 39 -20.90 13.78 -18.60
C LEU A 39 -20.12 14.70 -17.63
N LEU A 40 -20.83 15.51 -16.84
CA LEU A 40 -20.18 16.34 -15.82
C LEU A 40 -19.46 15.49 -14.76
N LEU A 41 -20.06 14.36 -14.35
CA LEU A 41 -19.42 13.43 -13.42
C LEU A 41 -18.23 12.72 -14.07
N GLU A 42 -18.33 12.31 -15.33
CA GLU A 42 -17.23 11.70 -16.09
C GLU A 42 -16.04 12.65 -16.19
N TYR A 43 -16.26 13.92 -16.57
CA TYR A 43 -15.20 14.94 -16.59
C TYR A 43 -14.59 15.15 -15.21
N TYR A 44 -15.38 15.07 -14.13
CA TYR A 44 -14.84 15.17 -12.79
C TYR A 44 -13.96 13.96 -12.43
N LYS A 45 -14.41 12.74 -12.76
CA LYS A 45 -13.63 11.50 -12.56
C LYS A 45 -12.34 11.51 -13.40
N GLU A 46 -12.39 11.99 -14.64
CA GLU A 46 -11.25 12.08 -15.56
C GLU A 46 -10.22 13.11 -15.09
N PHE A 47 -10.65 14.35 -14.81
CA PHE A 47 -9.72 15.43 -14.48
C PHE A 47 -9.27 15.40 -13.01
N TYR A 48 -10.09 14.88 -12.09
CA TYR A 48 -9.84 14.89 -10.65
C TYR A 48 -10.00 13.49 -10.01
N PRO A 49 -9.30 12.45 -10.52
CA PRO A 49 -9.50 11.07 -10.07
C PRO A 49 -9.10 10.86 -8.62
N THR A 50 -8.04 11.51 -8.13
CA THR A 50 -7.60 11.39 -6.73
C THR A 50 -8.59 12.03 -5.78
N GLU A 51 -9.14 13.19 -6.15
CA GLU A 51 -10.18 13.85 -5.37
C GLU A 51 -11.51 13.07 -5.41
N TRP A 52 -11.80 12.36 -6.50
CA TRP A 52 -12.91 11.41 -6.57
C TRP A 52 -12.71 10.18 -5.68
N ASN A 53 -11.55 9.54 -5.74
CA ASN A 53 -11.21 8.39 -4.89
C ASN A 53 -11.27 8.74 -3.40
N LYS A 54 -10.87 9.96 -3.03
CA LYS A 54 -11.05 10.50 -1.67
C LYS A 54 -12.50 10.52 -1.22
N ILE A 55 -13.45 10.84 -2.09
CA ILE A 55 -14.89 10.82 -1.78
C ILE A 55 -15.36 9.38 -1.54
N ILE A 56 -14.95 8.43 -2.40
CA ILE A 56 -15.27 7.01 -2.27
C ILE A 56 -14.74 6.44 -0.94
N GLN A 57 -13.46 6.58 -0.69
CA GLN A 57 -12.82 6.02 0.51
C GLN A 57 -13.39 6.65 1.79
N ARG A 58 -13.66 7.96 1.78
CA ARG A 58 -14.32 8.66 2.89
C ARG A 58 -15.68 8.06 3.21
N ASP A 59 -16.51 7.84 2.19
CA ASP A 59 -17.84 7.27 2.37
C ASP A 59 -17.74 5.87 2.98
N SER A 60 -16.92 4.99 2.39
CA SER A 60 -16.65 3.64 2.91
C SER A 60 -16.22 3.65 4.39
N GLN A 61 -15.27 4.51 4.76
CA GLN A 61 -14.78 4.65 6.13
C GLN A 61 -15.87 5.09 7.12
N HIS A 62 -16.74 6.02 6.72
CA HIS A 62 -17.81 6.50 7.60
C HIS A 62 -18.97 5.51 7.71
N ARG A 63 -19.26 4.75 6.65
CA ARG A 63 -20.22 3.64 6.70
C ARG A 63 -19.75 2.54 7.60
N ALA A 64 -18.51 2.07 7.45
CA ALA A 64 -17.92 1.07 8.34
C ALA A 64 -18.03 1.49 9.83
N LYS A 65 -17.80 2.78 10.12
CA LYS A 65 -17.97 3.32 11.48
C LYS A 65 -19.42 3.35 11.94
N ASP A 66 -20.37 3.64 11.05
CA ASP A 66 -21.80 3.58 11.36
C ASP A 66 -22.31 2.14 11.56
N ASP A 67 -21.81 1.19 10.78
CA ASP A 67 -22.16 -0.23 10.88
C ASP A 67 -21.55 -0.84 12.15
N PHE A 68 -20.33 -0.44 12.52
CA PHE A 68 -19.76 -0.74 13.84
C PHE A 68 -20.60 -0.17 14.98
N LEU A 69 -21.13 1.06 14.85
CA LEU A 69 -22.04 1.59 15.88
C LEU A 69 -23.34 0.77 15.95
N LYS A 70 -23.92 0.43 14.80
CA LYS A 70 -25.18 -0.33 14.70
C LYS A 70 -25.04 -1.72 15.31
N SER A 71 -23.97 -2.44 14.99
CA SER A 71 -23.69 -3.77 15.56
C SER A 71 -23.52 -3.74 17.08
N ASN A 72 -23.09 -2.60 17.65
CA ASN A 72 -23.02 -2.36 19.09
C ASN A 72 -24.30 -1.73 19.68
N GLY A 73 -25.44 -1.86 19.00
CA GLY A 73 -26.74 -1.35 19.46
C GLY A 73 -26.88 0.19 19.47
N LYS A 74 -25.96 0.93 18.84
CA LYS A 74 -25.95 2.40 18.81
C LYS A 74 -26.51 2.92 17.48
N LYS A 75 -27.12 4.11 17.52
CA LYS A 75 -27.64 4.79 16.31
C LYS A 75 -26.50 5.21 15.37
N LYS A 76 -26.76 5.16 14.07
CA LYS A 76 -25.87 5.72 13.03
C LYS A 76 -25.60 7.20 13.30
N ARG A 77 -24.34 7.61 13.16
CA ARG A 77 -23.87 8.96 13.48
C ARG A 77 -23.62 9.80 12.24
N TYR A 78 -22.98 9.23 11.22
CA TYR A 78 -22.53 9.99 10.05
C TYR A 78 -23.58 10.03 8.95
N LYS A 79 -24.29 8.92 8.75
CA LYS A 79 -25.29 8.73 7.68
C LYS A 79 -24.71 9.18 6.34
N SER A 80 -23.55 8.59 5.99
CA SER A 80 -22.86 8.94 4.75
C SER A 80 -23.71 8.58 3.53
N VAL A 81 -23.56 9.36 2.47
CA VAL A 81 -24.33 9.25 1.23
C VAL A 81 -23.41 8.74 0.13
N GLU A 82 -23.98 8.00 -0.83
CA GLU A 82 -23.22 7.46 -1.97
C GLU A 82 -22.38 8.54 -2.65
N PRO A 83 -21.15 8.25 -3.12
CA PRO A 83 -20.28 9.23 -3.76
C PRO A 83 -20.95 10.01 -4.90
N GLU A 84 -21.72 9.33 -5.74
CA GLU A 84 -22.50 9.95 -6.82
C GLU A 84 -23.57 10.88 -6.27
N GLN A 85 -24.33 10.42 -5.26
CA GLN A 85 -25.36 11.24 -4.62
C GLN A 85 -24.73 12.47 -3.95
N PHE A 86 -23.59 12.30 -3.28
CA PHE A 86 -22.80 13.37 -2.70
C PHE A 86 -22.42 14.41 -3.77
N PHE A 87 -21.89 13.95 -4.92
CA PHE A 87 -21.53 14.81 -6.04
C PHE A 87 -22.73 15.57 -6.60
N PHE A 88 -23.83 14.89 -6.91
CA PHE A 88 -25.03 15.52 -7.49
C PHE A 88 -25.77 16.41 -6.50
N SER A 89 -25.62 16.19 -5.19
CA SER A 89 -26.20 17.06 -4.16
C SER A 89 -25.50 18.43 -4.07
N HIS A 90 -24.27 18.53 -4.61
CA HIS A 90 -23.41 19.71 -4.51
C HIS A 90 -24.03 20.94 -5.20
N ALA A 91 -24.06 22.09 -4.51
CA ALA A 91 -24.70 23.32 -5.00
C ALA A 91 -24.19 23.76 -6.39
N LYS A 92 -22.87 23.71 -6.62
CA LYS A 92 -22.28 24.05 -7.93
C LYS A 92 -22.68 23.08 -9.05
N VAL A 93 -22.83 21.78 -8.75
CA VAL A 93 -23.29 20.78 -9.73
C VAL A 93 -24.75 21.06 -10.09
N LYS A 94 -25.61 21.28 -9.10
CA LYS A 94 -27.01 21.66 -9.32
C LYS A 94 -27.14 22.92 -10.17
N ASN A 95 -26.32 23.94 -9.89
CA ASN A 95 -26.27 25.16 -10.68
C ASN A 95 -25.87 24.90 -12.14
N ILE A 96 -24.78 24.17 -12.39
CA ILE A 96 -24.31 23.84 -13.75
C ILE A 96 -25.38 23.07 -14.55
N ILE A 97 -26.11 22.15 -13.90
CA ILE A 97 -27.11 21.31 -14.57
C ILE A 97 -28.48 22.00 -14.72
N SER A 98 -28.71 23.12 -14.04
CA SER A 98 -29.99 23.84 -14.09
C SER A 98 -30.32 24.32 -15.51
N LYS A 99 -31.63 24.35 -15.85
CA LYS A 99 -32.11 24.75 -17.18
C LYS A 99 -31.54 26.10 -17.62
N GLY A 100 -31.67 27.13 -16.79
CA GLY A 100 -31.16 28.47 -17.10
C GLY A 100 -29.64 28.55 -17.25
N ALA A 101 -28.86 27.78 -16.48
CA ALA A 101 -27.41 27.76 -16.64
C ALA A 101 -26.99 27.08 -17.96
N LYS A 102 -27.70 26.02 -18.36
CA LYS A 102 -27.47 25.36 -19.66
C LYS A 102 -27.83 26.27 -20.83
N GLU A 103 -28.97 26.97 -20.76
CA GLU A 103 -29.37 27.95 -21.78
C GLU A 103 -28.33 29.06 -21.91
N LYS A 104 -27.90 29.64 -20.78
CA LYS A 104 -26.83 30.66 -20.77
C LYS A 104 -25.52 30.12 -21.34
N HIS A 105 -25.15 28.87 -21.04
CA HIS A 105 -23.97 28.24 -21.62
C HIS A 105 -24.09 28.13 -23.14
N LYS A 106 -25.22 27.65 -23.66
CA LYS A 106 -25.46 27.53 -25.10
C LYS A 106 -25.38 28.88 -25.81
N SER A 107 -25.98 29.93 -25.24
CA SER A 107 -25.95 31.28 -25.83
C SER A 107 -24.56 31.89 -25.90
N ASN A 108 -23.66 31.54 -24.97
CA ASN A 108 -22.29 32.06 -24.92
C ASN A 108 -21.25 31.04 -25.42
N PHE A 109 -21.68 29.94 -26.04
CA PHE A 109 -20.79 28.84 -26.40
C PHE A 109 -19.90 29.23 -27.59
N ASN A 110 -18.60 29.01 -27.45
CA ASN A 110 -17.63 29.11 -28.52
C ASN A 110 -16.79 27.84 -28.58
N GLN A 111 -16.84 27.13 -29.71
CA GLN A 111 -16.18 25.83 -29.89
C GLN A 111 -14.66 25.95 -29.79
N GLU A 112 -14.06 26.93 -30.45
CA GLU A 112 -12.60 27.14 -30.46
C GLU A 112 -12.06 27.51 -29.07
N GLU A 113 -12.77 28.38 -28.34
CA GLU A 113 -12.40 28.72 -26.96
C GLU A 113 -12.50 27.51 -26.04
N ARG A 114 -13.59 26.73 -26.17
CA ARG A 114 -13.79 25.50 -25.41
C ARG A 114 -12.67 24.50 -25.66
N ASP A 115 -12.28 24.29 -26.91
CA ASP A 115 -11.24 23.31 -27.25
C ASP A 115 -9.85 23.76 -26.77
N ARG A 116 -9.52 25.05 -26.89
CA ARG A 116 -8.31 25.62 -26.27
C ARG A 116 -8.30 25.42 -24.75
N ASN A 117 -9.41 25.72 -24.08
CA ASN A 117 -9.54 25.53 -22.64
C ASN A 117 -9.46 24.06 -22.24
N TYR A 118 -10.06 23.16 -23.02
CA TYR A 118 -10.05 21.71 -22.78
C TYR A 118 -8.63 21.16 -22.89
N GLN A 119 -7.88 21.49 -23.94
CA GLN A 119 -6.49 21.04 -24.10
C GLN A 119 -5.59 21.58 -22.97
N SER A 120 -5.76 22.85 -22.61
CA SER A 120 -5.02 23.47 -21.49
C SER A 120 -5.30 22.75 -20.16
N LEU A 121 -6.58 22.50 -19.84
CA LEU A 121 -6.98 21.78 -18.64
C LEU A 121 -6.45 20.34 -18.64
N LYS A 122 -6.60 19.64 -19.77
CA LYS A 122 -6.15 18.26 -19.96
C LYS A 122 -4.65 18.13 -19.72
N ASN A 123 -3.83 18.93 -20.39
CA ASN A 123 -2.37 18.89 -20.21
C ASN A 123 -1.96 19.17 -18.76
N LYS A 124 -2.57 20.17 -18.13
CA LYS A 124 -2.30 20.50 -16.72
C LYS A 124 -2.68 19.37 -15.77
N ARG A 125 -3.82 18.72 -16.00
CA ARG A 125 -4.31 17.63 -15.14
C ARG A 125 -3.58 16.32 -15.38
N LEU A 126 -3.25 15.97 -16.62
CA LEU A 126 -2.43 14.80 -16.96
C LEU A 126 -1.09 14.83 -16.21
N ASN A 127 -0.37 15.96 -16.26
CA ASN A 127 0.89 16.12 -15.53
C ASN A 127 0.72 15.96 -14.01
N LYS A 128 -0.36 16.53 -13.44
CA LYS A 128 -0.62 16.41 -11.99
C LYS A 128 -1.00 14.99 -11.58
N ILE A 129 -1.80 14.31 -12.38
CA ILE A 129 -2.21 12.91 -12.15
C ILE A 129 -0.99 12.00 -12.24
N LYS A 130 -0.16 12.15 -13.28
CA LYS A 130 1.09 11.41 -13.44
C LYS A 130 2.01 11.61 -12.23
N ASN A 131 2.28 12.86 -11.85
CA ASN A 131 3.14 13.15 -10.68
C ASN A 131 2.59 12.58 -9.36
N GLN A 132 1.26 12.47 -9.20
CA GLN A 132 0.66 11.83 -8.04
C GLN A 132 0.82 10.32 -8.10
N LYS A 133 0.55 9.71 -9.26
CA LYS A 133 0.73 8.28 -9.50
C LYS A 133 2.19 7.85 -9.28
N ASP A 134 3.15 8.56 -9.88
CA ASP A 134 4.58 8.25 -9.73
C ASP A 134 5.03 8.30 -8.26
N LYS A 135 4.45 9.19 -7.44
CA LYS A 135 4.74 9.24 -5.99
C LYS A 135 4.16 8.06 -5.24
N LEU A 136 2.93 7.65 -5.57
CA LEU A 136 2.28 6.48 -4.98
C LEU A 136 3.01 5.20 -5.36
N ASP A 137 3.31 5.04 -6.65
CA ASP A 137 4.02 3.88 -7.19
C ASP A 137 5.41 3.77 -6.54
N LYS A 138 6.11 4.89 -6.38
CA LYS A 138 7.40 4.93 -5.67
C LYS A 138 7.28 4.56 -4.17
N TYR A 139 6.24 5.01 -3.49
CA TYR A 139 6.05 4.69 -2.07
C TYR A 139 5.71 3.21 -1.87
N ASN A 140 4.86 2.67 -2.73
CA ASN A 140 4.38 1.29 -2.68
C ASN A 140 5.30 0.29 -3.40
N GLU A 141 6.38 0.75 -4.02
CA GLU A 141 7.28 -0.03 -4.89
C GLU A 141 7.77 -1.35 -4.25
N LEU A 142 8.00 -1.35 -2.94
CA LEU A 142 8.50 -2.50 -2.17
C LEU A 142 7.43 -3.20 -1.33
N THR A 143 6.21 -2.66 -1.32
CA THR A 143 5.12 -3.22 -0.54
C THR A 143 4.58 -4.48 -1.20
N GLN A 144 4.22 -5.46 -0.39
CA GLN A 144 3.61 -6.69 -0.87
C GLN A 144 2.10 -6.62 -0.78
N GLU A 145 1.41 -6.90 -1.87
CA GLU A 145 -0.06 -6.89 -1.98
C GLU A 145 -0.66 -8.25 -1.59
N VAL A 146 -0.27 -8.75 -0.43
CA VAL A 146 -0.72 -10.04 0.11
C VAL A 146 -0.91 -9.92 1.62
N THR A 147 -1.78 -10.76 2.18
CA THR A 147 -1.92 -10.90 3.64
C THR A 147 -1.09 -12.10 4.08
N PRO A 148 0.13 -11.92 4.63
CA PRO A 148 0.92 -13.04 5.12
C PRO A 148 0.28 -13.65 6.38
N ASP A 149 0.50 -14.95 6.58
CA ASP A 149 -0.10 -15.73 7.68
C ASP A 149 0.26 -15.17 9.07
N PHE A 150 1.42 -14.51 9.20
CA PHE A 150 1.90 -13.96 10.47
C PHE A 150 1.38 -12.55 10.79
N ILE A 151 0.55 -11.91 9.94
CA ILE A 151 0.02 -10.56 10.22
C ILE A 151 -0.76 -10.52 11.53
N GLU A 152 -1.55 -11.56 11.84
CA GLU A 152 -2.33 -11.61 13.08
C GLU A 152 -1.41 -11.71 14.32
N ILE A 153 -0.25 -12.35 14.18
CA ILE A 153 0.77 -12.41 15.24
C ILE A 153 1.32 -11.00 15.52
N LEU A 154 1.58 -10.22 14.47
CA LEU A 154 2.04 -8.83 14.62
C LEU A 154 0.99 -7.96 15.34
N ILE A 155 -0.27 -8.08 14.94
CA ILE A 155 -1.39 -7.35 15.56
C ILE A 155 -1.53 -7.75 17.04
N ALA A 156 -1.51 -9.05 17.35
CA ALA A 156 -1.60 -9.54 18.71
C ALA A 156 -0.43 -9.05 19.58
N SER A 157 0.79 -9.11 19.03
CA SER A 157 2.01 -8.64 19.72
C SER A 157 1.94 -7.14 20.02
N TYR A 158 1.43 -6.32 19.09
CA TYR A 158 1.26 -4.88 19.29
C TYR A 158 0.38 -4.54 20.51
N HIS A 159 -0.61 -5.39 20.79
CA HIS A 159 -1.56 -5.20 21.89
C HIS A 159 -1.14 -5.90 23.19
N GLN A 160 0.03 -6.54 23.23
CA GLN A 160 0.54 -7.19 24.43
C GLN A 160 0.72 -6.19 25.58
N LYS A 161 0.35 -6.61 26.79
CA LYS A 161 0.53 -5.79 28.00
C LYS A 161 2.03 -5.62 28.27
N GLY A 162 2.46 -4.37 28.47
CA GLY A 162 3.85 -4.04 28.80
C GLY A 162 4.77 -3.87 27.59
N ILE A 163 4.26 -3.96 26.36
CA ILE A 163 5.05 -3.70 25.15
C ILE A 163 5.66 -2.29 25.18
N SER A 164 6.95 -2.21 24.85
CA SER A 164 7.70 -0.96 24.76
C SER A 164 7.35 -0.17 23.50
N THR A 165 7.68 1.12 23.46
CA THR A 165 7.48 1.93 22.25
C THR A 165 8.43 1.52 21.12
N GLU A 166 9.63 1.01 21.42
CA GLU A 166 10.52 0.45 20.39
C GLU A 166 9.90 -0.75 19.67
N GLU A 167 9.36 -1.71 20.42
CA GLU A 167 8.68 -2.89 19.86
C GLU A 167 7.43 -2.50 19.05
N LYS A 168 6.67 -1.49 19.51
CA LYS A 168 5.55 -0.96 18.72
C LYS A 168 6.01 -0.38 17.39
N ILE A 169 7.10 0.39 17.38
CA ILE A 169 7.65 0.99 16.17
C ILE A 169 8.16 -0.11 15.23
N GLU A 170 8.81 -1.14 15.78
CA GLU A 170 9.23 -2.31 15.02
C GLU A 170 8.04 -2.95 14.30
N ILE A 171 6.97 -3.30 15.04
CA ILE A 171 5.77 -3.90 14.46
C ILE A 171 5.16 -2.98 13.39
N VAL A 172 5.09 -1.67 13.65
CA VAL A 172 4.57 -0.68 12.70
C VAL A 172 5.42 -0.64 11.42
N ASN A 173 6.75 -0.72 11.52
CA ASN A 173 7.63 -0.78 10.36
C ASN A 173 7.46 -2.07 9.57
N GLU A 174 7.23 -3.20 10.24
CA GLU A 174 6.91 -4.47 9.58
C GLU A 174 5.57 -4.44 8.88
N MET A 175 4.53 -3.90 9.52
CA MET A 175 3.19 -3.79 8.95
C MET A 175 3.17 -2.90 7.69
N LYS A 176 4.02 -1.86 7.62
CA LYS A 176 4.15 -0.98 6.45
C LYS A 176 4.58 -1.70 5.17
N LYS A 177 5.21 -2.88 5.28
CA LYS A 177 5.70 -3.67 4.14
C LYS A 177 4.56 -4.40 3.40
N TYR A 178 3.35 -4.40 3.95
CA TYR A 178 2.20 -5.11 3.38
C TYR A 178 1.05 -4.16 3.10
N ASN A 179 0.63 -4.09 1.85
CA ASN A 179 -0.55 -3.34 1.42
C ASN A 179 -1.73 -4.31 1.25
N CYS A 180 -2.40 -4.62 2.35
CA CYS A 180 -3.52 -5.56 2.37
C CYS A 180 -4.61 -5.10 3.35
N PRO A 181 -5.85 -5.63 3.24
CA PRO A 181 -6.98 -5.17 4.06
C PRO A 181 -6.69 -5.17 5.57
N ARG A 182 -6.00 -6.20 6.07
CA ARG A 182 -5.63 -6.30 7.49
C ARG A 182 -4.64 -5.24 7.93
N SER A 183 -3.60 -4.99 7.11
CA SER A 183 -2.62 -3.93 7.38
C SER A 183 -3.27 -2.54 7.39
N LEU A 184 -4.13 -2.26 6.40
CA LEU A 184 -4.88 -1.00 6.34
C LEU A 184 -5.80 -0.83 7.56
N GLU A 185 -6.54 -1.87 7.94
CA GLU A 185 -7.39 -1.84 9.14
C GLU A 185 -6.58 -1.51 10.40
N PHE A 186 -5.41 -2.14 10.56
CA PHE A 186 -4.48 -1.87 11.65
C PHE A 186 -4.07 -0.39 11.69
N PHE A 187 -3.59 0.17 10.58
CA PHE A 187 -3.19 1.59 10.54
C PHE A 187 -4.35 2.56 10.76
N TYR A 188 -5.55 2.26 10.27
CA TYR A 188 -6.74 3.06 10.53
C TYR A 188 -7.09 3.08 12.02
N LYS A 189 -7.04 1.92 12.70
CA LYS A 189 -7.24 1.81 14.15
C LYS A 189 -6.17 2.57 14.94
N LEU A 190 -4.91 2.49 14.52
CA LEU A 190 -3.82 3.26 15.13
C LEU A 190 -4.07 4.77 14.98
N ASN A 191 -4.36 5.26 13.78
CA ASN A 191 -4.64 6.68 13.57
C ASN A 191 -5.84 7.19 14.41
N ASP A 192 -6.86 6.35 14.60
CA ASP A 192 -8.06 6.70 15.37
C ASP A 192 -7.87 6.63 16.89
N SER A 193 -7.13 5.64 17.40
CA SER A 193 -7.10 5.31 18.85
C SER A 193 -5.74 5.43 19.52
N GLU A 194 -4.62 5.39 18.78
CA GLU A 194 -3.28 5.38 19.38
C GLU A 194 -3.00 6.68 20.15
N LYS A 195 -2.50 6.51 21.38
CA LYS A 195 -2.21 7.60 22.29
C LYS A 195 -0.82 8.15 22.06
N ASN A 196 0.16 7.29 21.77
CA ASN A 196 1.52 7.72 21.43
C ASN A 196 1.52 8.59 20.16
N ASP A 197 2.08 9.80 20.26
CA ASP A 197 2.10 10.78 19.17
C ASP A 197 2.94 10.29 17.96
N GLN A 198 4.10 9.66 18.20
CA GLN A 198 4.99 9.18 17.14
C GLN A 198 4.31 8.07 16.33
N VAL A 199 3.80 7.03 17.00
CA VAL A 199 3.17 5.89 16.34
C VAL A 199 1.94 6.32 15.53
N ARG A 200 1.10 7.20 16.10
CA ARG A 200 -0.06 7.77 15.39
C ARG A 200 0.36 8.56 14.15
N ASN A 201 1.43 9.35 14.23
CA ASN A 201 1.94 10.10 13.08
C ASN A 201 2.49 9.17 11.99
N ILE A 202 3.17 8.09 12.36
CA ILE A 202 3.64 7.07 11.40
C ILE A 202 2.44 6.44 10.68
N ALA A 203 1.40 6.04 11.42
CA ALA A 203 0.19 5.46 10.84
C ALA A 203 -0.53 6.45 9.90
N PHE A 204 -0.69 7.70 10.32
CA PHE A 204 -1.27 8.76 9.48
C PHE A 204 -0.47 8.96 8.19
N LYS A 205 0.85 9.10 8.30
CA LYS A 205 1.73 9.33 7.16
C LYS A 205 1.73 8.15 6.20
N HIS A 206 1.79 6.92 6.72
CA HIS A 206 1.73 5.72 5.90
C HIS A 206 0.42 5.62 5.11
N LEU A 207 -0.73 5.82 5.75
CA LEU A 207 -2.02 5.85 5.05
C LEU A 207 -2.06 6.95 3.99
N GLN A 208 -1.56 8.16 4.29
CA GLN A 208 -1.55 9.26 3.34
C GLN A 208 -0.65 8.97 2.13
N ASP A 209 0.59 8.53 2.37
CA ASP A 209 1.61 8.32 1.35
C ASP A 209 1.32 7.07 0.50
N SER A 210 0.59 6.08 1.03
CA SER A 210 0.08 4.92 0.28
C SER A 210 -1.18 5.21 -0.54
N GLY A 211 -1.71 6.45 -0.50
CA GLY A 211 -2.87 6.87 -1.28
C GLY A 211 -4.22 6.63 -0.62
N ASN A 212 -4.24 6.36 0.68
CA ASN A 212 -5.45 6.14 1.45
C ASN A 212 -5.95 7.44 2.08
N TYR A 213 -7.27 7.59 2.09
CA TYR A 213 -7.94 8.71 2.72
C TYR A 213 -7.80 8.59 4.23
N VAL A 214 -7.16 9.58 4.84
CA VAL A 214 -6.91 9.61 6.28
C VAL A 214 -6.91 11.03 6.81
N LYS A 215 -7.12 11.15 8.11
CA LYS A 215 -7.09 12.42 8.83
C LYS A 215 -6.34 12.28 10.12
N LEU A 216 -5.37 13.16 10.32
CA LEU A 216 -4.64 13.20 11.57
C LEU A 216 -5.56 13.63 12.72
N ARG A 217 -5.66 12.78 13.73
CA ARG A 217 -6.36 13.10 14.96
C ARG A 217 -5.57 14.17 15.73
N LYS A 218 -6.27 15.22 16.17
CA LYS A 218 -5.69 16.26 17.04
C LYS A 218 -5.07 15.62 18.29
N LYS A 219 -3.92 16.16 18.72
CA LYS A 219 -3.25 15.78 19.97
C LYS A 219 -4.21 15.81 21.17
N PHE A 220 -3.91 14.98 22.15
CA PHE A 220 -4.65 14.94 23.40
C PHE A 220 -4.58 16.31 24.09
N LYS A 221 -5.72 16.79 24.58
CA LYS A 221 -5.79 18.03 25.37
C LYS A 221 -5.90 17.63 26.84
N GLY A 222 -4.86 17.88 27.62
CA GLY A 222 -4.81 17.57 29.06
C GLY A 222 -3.42 17.08 29.49
N LYS A 223 -3.32 16.59 30.74
CA LYS A 223 -2.07 16.01 31.28
C LYS A 223 -1.66 14.80 30.44
N GLN A 224 -0.51 14.90 29.78
CA GLN A 224 0.08 13.82 29.01
C GLN A 224 0.84 12.89 29.96
N LYS A 225 0.78 11.58 29.67
CA LYS A 225 1.59 10.58 30.36
C LYS A 225 2.81 10.28 29.49
N ASP A 226 3.88 9.81 30.10
CA ASP A 226 5.17 9.61 29.41
C ASP A 226 5.04 8.73 28.16
N TYR A 227 4.28 7.62 28.25
CA TYR A 227 4.03 6.73 27.10
C TYR A 227 3.30 7.39 25.91
N MET A 228 2.69 8.56 26.10
CA MET A 228 2.03 9.31 25.03
C MET A 228 3.03 10.14 24.21
N THR A 229 4.16 10.50 24.80
CA THR A 229 5.16 11.41 24.24
C THR A 229 6.53 10.76 24.06
N GLU A 230 6.76 9.58 24.63
CA GLU A 230 7.97 8.80 24.41
C GLU A 230 8.19 8.57 22.91
N VAL A 231 9.44 8.71 22.51
CA VAL A 231 9.91 8.53 21.14
C VAL A 231 11.01 7.49 21.19
N SER A 232 11.01 6.58 20.23
CA SER A 232 12.12 5.67 20.01
C SER A 232 12.62 5.81 18.58
N GLU A 233 13.95 5.82 18.44
CA GLU A 233 14.61 5.76 17.14
C GLU A 233 14.86 4.30 16.79
N PHE A 234 14.28 3.84 15.70
CA PHE A 234 14.46 2.47 15.23
C PHE A 234 15.66 2.40 14.28
N ASN A 235 16.88 2.34 14.84
CA ASN A 235 18.11 2.20 14.08
C ASN A 235 18.85 0.92 14.49
N MET A 236 18.42 -0.20 13.89
CA MET A 236 18.94 -1.52 14.21
C MET A 236 20.07 -1.93 13.25
N LYS A 237 20.90 -2.87 13.71
CA LYS A 237 21.94 -3.54 12.95
C LYS A 237 21.59 -5.02 12.73
N PRO A 238 22.29 -5.74 11.84
CA PRO A 238 22.08 -7.18 11.65
C PRO A 238 22.24 -8.00 12.93
N GLU A 239 23.16 -7.62 13.82
CA GLU A 239 23.34 -8.28 15.12
C GLU A 239 22.06 -8.26 15.97
N ASP A 240 21.36 -7.12 15.96
CA ASP A 240 20.12 -6.95 16.71
C ASP A 240 18.97 -7.75 16.12
N LEU A 241 19.01 -8.03 14.80
CA LEU A 241 18.04 -8.90 14.16
C LEU A 241 18.27 -10.37 14.52
N VAL A 242 19.53 -10.82 14.55
CA VAL A 242 19.87 -12.19 14.97
C VAL A 242 19.39 -12.45 16.40
N LYS A 243 19.67 -11.54 17.34
CA LYS A 243 19.16 -11.63 18.71
C LYS A 243 17.64 -11.73 18.76
N ARG A 244 16.93 -10.86 18.02
CA ARG A 244 15.46 -10.92 17.91
C ARG A 244 14.93 -12.25 17.35
N LEU A 245 15.66 -12.85 16.41
CA LEU A 245 15.32 -14.15 15.82
C LEU A 245 15.52 -15.30 16.82
N GLU A 246 16.54 -15.20 17.67
CA GLU A 246 16.85 -16.17 18.74
C GLU A 246 15.90 -16.04 19.94
N ASP A 247 15.57 -14.81 20.34
CA ASP A 247 14.77 -14.49 21.53
C ASP A 247 13.26 -14.74 21.37
N GLY A 248 12.81 -15.34 20.26
CA GLY A 248 11.40 -15.67 20.06
C GLY A 248 10.49 -14.45 19.84
N THR A 249 11.05 -13.31 19.44
CA THR A 249 10.30 -12.05 19.19
C THR A 249 9.40 -12.14 17.94
N VAL A 250 8.71 -11.05 17.59
CA VAL A 250 7.92 -10.96 16.35
C VAL A 250 8.72 -11.33 15.09
N GLN A 251 10.03 -11.09 15.06
CA GLN A 251 10.89 -11.43 13.92
C GLN A 251 11.01 -12.93 13.70
N SER A 252 11.10 -13.70 14.79
CA SER A 252 11.21 -15.17 14.78
C SER A 252 9.92 -15.85 14.29
N LYS A 253 8.78 -15.19 14.47
CA LYS A 253 7.44 -15.71 14.14
C LYS A 253 7.02 -15.45 12.70
N LYS A 254 7.78 -14.65 11.95
CA LYS A 254 7.53 -14.43 10.53
C LYS A 254 7.68 -15.74 9.76
N LYS A 255 6.82 -15.93 8.78
CA LYS A 255 6.84 -17.07 7.85
C LYS A 255 6.53 -16.57 6.46
N PHE A 256 7.29 -17.05 5.49
CA PHE A 256 7.12 -16.68 4.09
C PHE A 256 6.80 -17.93 3.29
N ASP A 257 6.11 -17.76 2.19
CA ASP A 257 5.88 -18.88 1.29
C ASP A 257 7.10 -19.11 0.41
N ILE A 258 7.66 -18.04 -0.15
CA ILE A 258 8.75 -18.14 -1.14
C ILE A 258 9.91 -17.24 -0.73
N PHE A 259 11.09 -17.84 -0.60
CA PHE A 259 12.35 -17.11 -0.54
C PHE A 259 12.85 -16.84 -1.97
N ILE A 260 13.09 -15.59 -2.35
CA ILE A 260 13.55 -15.26 -3.71
C ILE A 260 15.07 -15.05 -3.71
N SER A 261 15.80 -16.04 -4.21
CA SER A 261 17.24 -15.94 -4.46
C SER A 261 17.49 -15.33 -5.83
N HIS A 262 18.24 -14.23 -5.89
CA HIS A 262 18.39 -13.44 -7.11
C HIS A 262 19.64 -12.56 -7.07
N SER A 263 20.03 -12.00 -8.23
CA SER A 263 21.06 -10.96 -8.27
C SER A 263 20.44 -9.61 -8.00
N TYR A 264 21.09 -8.78 -7.18
CA TYR A 264 20.62 -7.40 -6.92
C TYR A 264 20.44 -6.57 -8.21
N LYS A 265 21.20 -6.89 -9.28
CA LYS A 265 21.08 -6.22 -10.59
C LYS A 265 19.73 -6.47 -11.27
N ASP A 266 19.00 -7.51 -10.87
CA ASP A 266 17.72 -7.91 -11.45
C ASP A 266 16.51 -7.35 -10.68
N LYS A 267 16.69 -6.27 -9.92
CA LYS A 267 15.67 -5.66 -9.05
C LYS A 267 14.31 -5.46 -9.72
N GLU A 268 14.27 -5.03 -10.99
CA GLU A 268 13.00 -4.75 -11.67
C GLU A 268 12.27 -6.04 -12.05
N VAL A 269 13.01 -7.11 -12.37
CA VAL A 269 12.42 -8.42 -12.62
C VAL A 269 11.86 -9.00 -11.31
N VAL A 270 12.62 -8.91 -10.22
CA VAL A 270 12.20 -9.39 -8.90
C VAL A 270 10.90 -8.74 -8.45
N LYS A 271 10.76 -7.41 -8.61
CA LYS A 271 9.50 -6.71 -8.29
C LYS A 271 8.31 -7.26 -9.08
N LYS A 272 8.47 -7.51 -10.38
CA LYS A 272 7.42 -8.08 -11.22
C LYS A 272 7.03 -9.48 -10.76
N VAL A 273 8.02 -10.34 -10.53
CA VAL A 273 7.82 -11.70 -10.01
C VAL A 273 7.07 -11.67 -8.67
N VAL A 274 7.49 -10.82 -7.73
CA VAL A 274 6.81 -10.63 -6.44
C VAL A 274 5.37 -10.15 -6.62
N SER A 275 5.11 -9.21 -7.54
CA SER A 275 3.75 -8.75 -7.84
C SER A 275 2.86 -9.91 -8.32
N ILE A 276 3.35 -10.74 -9.24
CA ILE A 276 2.60 -11.90 -9.76
C ILE A 276 2.35 -12.92 -8.64
N LEU A 277 3.36 -13.22 -7.82
CA LEU A 277 3.24 -14.13 -6.68
C LEU A 277 2.23 -13.63 -5.63
N ASN A 278 2.26 -12.34 -5.29
CA ASN A 278 1.31 -11.73 -4.36
C ASN A 278 -0.14 -11.85 -4.87
N ARG A 279 -0.39 -11.62 -6.17
CA ARG A 279 -1.72 -11.79 -6.78
C ARG A 279 -2.23 -13.23 -6.69
N LYS A 280 -1.32 -14.21 -6.60
CA LYS A 280 -1.62 -15.63 -6.37
C LYS A 280 -1.67 -16.02 -4.87
N GLY A 281 -1.54 -15.06 -3.96
CA GLY A 281 -1.62 -15.27 -2.51
C GLY A 281 -0.31 -15.72 -1.83
N TYR A 282 0.83 -15.62 -2.53
CA TYR A 282 2.13 -16.01 -2.00
C TYR A 282 2.87 -14.82 -1.37
N SER A 283 3.23 -14.96 -0.09
CA SER A 283 4.13 -14.04 0.60
C SER A 283 5.59 -14.34 0.28
N CYS A 284 6.35 -13.31 -0.06
CA CYS A 284 7.72 -13.44 -0.52
C CYS A 284 8.72 -12.86 0.48
N TYR A 285 9.86 -13.52 0.64
CA TYR A 285 11.03 -12.96 1.27
C TYR A 285 12.07 -12.56 0.22
N PHE A 286 12.61 -11.36 0.36
CA PHE A 286 13.82 -10.90 -0.32
C PHE A 286 14.48 -9.79 0.51
N ASP A 287 15.80 -9.87 0.64
CA ASP A 287 16.63 -9.16 1.61
C ASP A 287 16.44 -7.63 1.62
N TRP A 288 16.52 -6.96 0.47
CA TRP A 288 16.48 -5.49 0.37
C TRP A 288 15.10 -4.87 0.54
N SER A 289 14.03 -5.67 0.69
CA SER A 289 12.71 -5.19 1.11
C SER A 289 12.33 -5.71 2.49
N SER A 290 12.41 -7.03 2.69
CA SER A 290 11.87 -7.69 3.89
C SER A 290 12.62 -7.30 5.16
N ASP A 291 13.93 -7.12 5.08
CA ASP A 291 14.79 -6.76 6.20
C ASP A 291 15.53 -5.43 6.00
N SER A 292 15.00 -4.53 5.17
CA SER A 292 15.63 -3.24 4.82
C SER A 292 15.97 -2.35 6.04
N ASP A 293 15.23 -2.51 7.13
CA ASP A 293 15.45 -1.77 8.37
C ASP A 293 16.72 -2.20 9.12
N PHE A 294 17.14 -3.47 8.93
CA PHE A 294 18.26 -4.12 9.62
C PHE A 294 19.46 -4.35 8.67
N LEU A 295 19.21 -4.90 7.48
CA LEU A 295 20.23 -5.27 6.50
C LEU A 295 20.60 -4.09 5.60
N LYS A 296 21.22 -3.07 6.19
CA LYS A 296 21.80 -1.96 5.43
C LYS A 296 23.13 -2.40 4.83
N ARG A 297 23.39 -2.07 3.57
CA ARG A 297 24.63 -2.44 2.83
C ARG A 297 25.93 -2.14 3.56
N LYS A 298 25.95 -1.08 4.37
CA LYS A 298 27.11 -0.68 5.19
C LYS A 298 27.41 -1.64 6.36
N TYR A 299 26.52 -2.59 6.64
CA TYR A 299 26.60 -3.52 7.77
C TYR A 299 26.64 -4.99 7.32
N VAL A 300 27.00 -5.28 6.07
CA VAL A 300 27.18 -6.67 5.62
C VAL A 300 28.27 -7.33 6.48
N SER A 301 27.89 -8.42 7.16
CA SER A 301 28.73 -9.14 8.13
C SER A 301 28.32 -10.61 8.17
N ASP A 302 29.01 -11.44 8.97
CA ASP A 302 28.59 -12.83 9.16
C ASP A 302 27.20 -12.96 9.80
N PHE A 303 26.76 -11.95 10.56
CA PHE A 303 25.37 -11.88 11.04
C PHE A 303 24.36 -11.79 9.88
N THR A 304 24.75 -11.23 8.73
CA THR A 304 23.89 -11.25 7.53
C THR A 304 23.67 -12.68 7.04
N LYS A 305 24.71 -13.54 7.05
CA LYS A 305 24.56 -14.96 6.70
C LYS A 305 23.62 -15.67 7.67
N GLU A 306 23.75 -15.41 8.97
CA GLU A 306 22.87 -16.00 9.98
C GLU A 306 21.42 -15.57 9.81
N VAL A 307 21.15 -14.28 9.56
CA VAL A 307 19.81 -13.80 9.22
C VAL A 307 19.25 -14.56 8.01
N LEU A 308 20.03 -14.70 6.93
CA LEU A 308 19.58 -15.43 5.74
C LEU A 308 19.27 -16.90 6.05
N LYS A 309 20.06 -17.59 6.88
CA LYS A 309 19.73 -18.96 7.34
C LYS A 309 18.36 -19.00 8.04
N TYR A 310 18.11 -18.08 8.96
CA TYR A 310 16.81 -17.99 9.64
C TYR A 310 15.67 -17.72 8.65
N ARG A 311 15.86 -16.83 7.68
CA ARG A 311 14.84 -16.48 6.69
C ARG A 311 14.57 -17.61 5.70
N LEU A 312 15.60 -18.38 5.31
CA LEU A 312 15.45 -19.63 4.56
C LEU A 312 14.64 -20.65 5.36
N ARG A 313 14.91 -20.84 6.65
CA ARG A 313 14.13 -21.72 7.53
C ARG A 313 12.66 -21.27 7.64
N GLN A 314 12.42 -19.96 7.74
CA GLN A 314 11.08 -19.38 7.82
C GLN A 314 10.31 -19.39 6.49
N SER A 315 10.97 -19.67 5.38
CA SER A 315 10.36 -19.75 4.05
C SER A 315 10.01 -21.19 3.72
N LYS A 316 8.85 -21.44 3.10
CA LYS A 316 8.44 -22.81 2.72
C LYS A 316 9.33 -23.35 1.61
N GLU A 317 9.56 -22.56 0.57
CA GLU A 317 10.31 -22.94 -0.62
C GLU A 317 11.29 -21.83 -1.05
N LEU A 318 12.30 -22.18 -1.85
CA LEU A 318 13.19 -21.22 -2.51
C LEU A 318 12.86 -21.14 -4.00
N LEU A 319 12.73 -19.92 -4.52
CA LEU A 319 12.67 -19.61 -5.94
C LEU A 319 13.96 -18.90 -6.35
N PHE A 320 14.76 -19.55 -7.19
CA PHE A 320 15.96 -18.98 -7.78
C PHE A 320 15.65 -18.31 -9.12
N ILE A 321 16.02 -17.04 -9.28
CA ILE A 321 15.92 -16.34 -10.55
C ILE A 321 17.25 -16.47 -11.30
N ARG A 322 17.26 -17.32 -12.33
CA ARG A 322 18.41 -17.49 -13.20
C ARG A 322 18.40 -16.43 -14.30
N SER A 323 19.43 -15.60 -14.29
CA SER A 323 19.64 -14.51 -15.24
C SER A 323 21.14 -14.42 -15.56
N GLU A 324 21.50 -13.62 -16.57
CA GLU A 324 22.91 -13.37 -16.86
C GLU A 324 23.66 -12.78 -15.66
N ASN A 325 22.97 -12.11 -14.73
CA ASN A 325 23.56 -11.51 -13.55
C ASN A 325 23.69 -12.46 -12.36
N SER A 326 22.91 -13.55 -12.32
CA SER A 326 22.97 -14.54 -11.23
C SER A 326 23.82 -15.76 -11.59
N MET A 327 23.65 -16.33 -12.77
CA MET A 327 24.30 -17.59 -13.18
C MET A 327 24.43 -17.68 -14.70
N LYS A 328 25.56 -18.21 -15.19
CA LYS A 328 25.74 -18.53 -16.61
C LYS A 328 26.25 -19.97 -16.73
N LYS A 329 25.49 -20.83 -17.42
CA LYS A 329 25.67 -22.29 -17.38
C LYS A 329 25.74 -22.76 -15.92
N ASP A 330 26.77 -23.52 -15.55
CA ASP A 330 27.02 -24.05 -14.21
C ASP A 330 27.65 -23.04 -13.23
N ARG A 331 28.03 -21.84 -13.68
CA ARG A 331 28.75 -20.86 -12.85
C ARG A 331 27.82 -19.83 -12.22
N ILE A 332 27.63 -19.94 -10.91
CA ILE A 332 26.97 -18.92 -10.07
C ILE A 332 27.91 -17.74 -9.85
N LYS A 333 27.42 -16.51 -10.06
CA LYS A 333 28.22 -15.28 -9.98
C LYS A 333 28.30 -14.67 -8.58
N SER A 334 27.30 -14.92 -7.73
CA SER A 334 27.21 -14.36 -6.37
C SER A 334 27.49 -15.43 -5.32
N SER A 335 28.39 -15.13 -4.39
CA SER A 335 28.66 -16.01 -3.24
C SER A 335 27.43 -16.18 -2.34
N TRP A 336 26.56 -15.17 -2.26
CA TRP A 336 25.30 -15.23 -1.49
C TRP A 336 24.30 -16.20 -2.12
N ILE A 337 24.11 -16.13 -3.45
CA ILE A 337 23.21 -17.05 -4.17
C ILE A 337 23.72 -18.48 -4.03
N LYS A 338 25.04 -18.69 -4.19
CA LYS A 338 25.65 -20.01 -4.01
C LYS A 338 25.37 -20.55 -2.61
N PHE A 339 25.62 -19.74 -1.59
CA PHE A 339 25.34 -20.09 -0.20
C PHE A 339 23.85 -20.42 0.06
N GLU A 340 22.92 -19.64 -0.48
CA GLU A 340 21.47 -19.87 -0.33
C GLU A 340 21.03 -21.20 -0.96
N LEU A 341 21.55 -21.51 -2.16
CA LEU A 341 21.27 -22.76 -2.86
C LEU A 341 21.89 -23.96 -2.13
N ASP A 342 23.18 -23.87 -1.77
CA ASP A 342 23.89 -24.91 -1.04
C ASP A 342 23.17 -25.23 0.28
N TYR A 343 22.76 -24.20 1.04
CA TYR A 343 21.99 -24.37 2.28
C TYR A 343 20.64 -25.06 2.06
N CYS A 344 19.94 -24.75 0.97
CA CYS A 344 18.66 -25.41 0.66
C CYS A 344 18.84 -26.87 0.27
N VAL A 345 19.90 -27.18 -0.49
CA VAL A 345 20.27 -28.56 -0.84
C VAL A 345 20.59 -29.36 0.44
N GLU A 346 21.45 -28.81 1.31
CA GLU A 346 21.83 -29.45 2.58
C GLU A 346 20.63 -29.68 3.51
N SER A 347 19.68 -28.74 3.54
CA SER A 347 18.47 -28.84 4.37
C SER A 347 17.30 -29.56 3.69
N ALA A 348 17.52 -30.16 2.52
CA ALA A 348 16.49 -30.82 1.69
C ALA A 348 15.24 -29.94 1.45
N LYS A 349 15.43 -28.62 1.38
CA LYS A 349 14.37 -27.66 1.10
C LYS A 349 14.07 -27.65 -0.39
N LYS A 350 12.78 -27.57 -0.75
CA LYS A 350 12.36 -27.50 -2.15
C LYS A 350 12.92 -26.25 -2.82
N ILE A 351 13.65 -26.46 -3.91
CA ILE A 351 14.20 -25.42 -4.79
C ILE A 351 13.44 -25.46 -6.10
N MET A 352 12.96 -24.28 -6.50
CA MET A 352 12.42 -23.99 -7.81
C MET A 352 13.32 -22.97 -8.50
N TYR A 353 13.32 -22.94 -9.82
CA TYR A 353 14.00 -21.88 -10.55
C TYR A 353 13.16 -21.33 -11.69
N MET A 354 13.31 -20.03 -11.92
CA MET A 354 12.80 -19.31 -13.08
C MET A 354 13.97 -19.03 -13.99
N ASP A 355 13.87 -19.47 -15.24
CA ASP A 355 14.92 -19.22 -16.23
C ASP A 355 14.58 -18.03 -17.11
N LEU A 356 15.43 -17.02 -17.06
CA LEU A 356 15.36 -15.86 -17.94
C LEU A 356 16.38 -15.94 -19.08
N LEU A 357 17.16 -17.03 -19.13
CA LEU A 357 18.09 -17.30 -20.21
C LEU A 357 17.42 -18.22 -21.24
N ASN A 358 17.58 -17.87 -22.51
CA ASN A 358 17.24 -18.75 -23.63
C ASN A 358 18.44 -19.63 -23.97
N ASP A 359 18.96 -20.37 -22.99
CA ASP A 359 19.97 -21.39 -23.21
C ASP A 359 19.37 -22.79 -22.93
N ASP A 360 19.86 -23.81 -23.63
CA ASP A 360 19.39 -25.20 -23.47
C ASP A 360 19.93 -25.86 -22.18
N PHE A 361 20.40 -25.06 -21.22
CA PHE A 361 20.96 -25.57 -19.99
C PHE A 361 19.86 -25.67 -18.94
N GLU A 362 19.66 -26.84 -18.37
CA GLU A 362 18.66 -27.07 -17.32
C GLU A 362 19.33 -27.26 -15.96
N LEU A 363 18.73 -26.67 -14.93
CA LEU A 363 19.14 -26.91 -13.55
C LEU A 363 18.47 -28.16 -12.98
N PRO A 364 19.10 -28.85 -12.02
CA PRO A 364 18.54 -30.04 -11.36
C PRO A 364 17.43 -29.69 -10.34
N TYR A 365 16.68 -28.62 -10.60
CA TYR A 365 15.62 -28.09 -9.75
C TYR A 365 14.32 -28.01 -10.55
N ASN A 366 13.19 -27.79 -9.88
CA ASN A 366 11.91 -27.68 -10.58
C ASN A 366 11.84 -26.35 -11.34
N LYS A 367 11.76 -26.40 -12.67
CA LYS A 367 11.57 -25.22 -13.51
C LYS A 367 10.15 -24.68 -13.34
N VAL A 368 10.03 -23.37 -13.15
CA VAL A 368 8.75 -22.66 -13.08
C VAL A 368 8.63 -21.82 -14.34
N ASN A 369 7.59 -22.10 -15.14
CA ASN A 369 7.28 -21.26 -16.29
C ASN A 369 6.76 -19.90 -15.81
N CYS A 370 7.30 -18.85 -16.42
CA CYS A 370 6.93 -17.48 -16.10
C CYS A 370 6.81 -16.70 -17.40
N ASP A 371 5.62 -16.18 -17.64
CA ASP A 371 5.38 -15.16 -18.64
C ASP A 371 5.27 -13.81 -17.93
N ILE A 372 6.40 -13.11 -17.84
CA ILE A 372 6.49 -11.77 -17.23
C ILE A 372 5.71 -10.73 -18.06
N ILE A 373 5.44 -11.00 -19.34
CA ILE A 373 4.71 -10.07 -20.22
C ILE A 373 3.21 -10.19 -19.95
N ASN A 374 2.72 -11.42 -19.79
CA ASN A 374 1.31 -11.71 -19.52
C ASN A 374 0.97 -11.81 -18.02
N ASP A 375 1.94 -11.53 -17.14
CA ASP A 375 1.81 -11.63 -15.67
C ASP A 375 1.43 -13.04 -15.17
N GLU A 376 1.91 -14.10 -15.83
CA GLU A 376 1.60 -15.49 -15.50
C GLU A 376 2.82 -16.22 -14.92
N ILE A 377 2.60 -16.99 -13.85
CA ILE A 377 3.59 -17.90 -13.27
C ILE A 377 2.88 -19.23 -12.97
N ASP A 378 3.41 -20.32 -13.49
CA ASP A 378 2.90 -21.68 -13.27
C ASP A 378 3.30 -22.20 -11.89
N LEU A 379 2.66 -21.63 -10.87
CA LEU A 379 2.63 -22.16 -9.51
C LEU A 379 1.19 -22.55 -9.18
N ILE A 380 1.02 -23.67 -8.48
CA ILE A 380 -0.27 -24.15 -7.99
C ILE A 380 -0.93 -23.01 -7.20
N ASN A 381 -2.15 -22.59 -7.53
CA ASN A 381 -2.83 -21.55 -6.75
C ASN A 381 -3.09 -22.08 -5.32
N LYS A 382 -2.78 -21.27 -4.30
CA LYS A 382 -3.09 -21.60 -2.89
C LYS A 382 -4.57 -21.90 -2.66
N ASP A 383 -5.45 -21.23 -3.40
CA ASP A 383 -6.91 -21.35 -3.27
C ASP A 383 -7.50 -22.70 -3.74
N LYS A 384 -6.65 -23.66 -4.14
CA LYS A 384 -7.06 -25.05 -4.44
C LYS A 384 -6.79 -26.05 -3.31
N GLN A 385 -6.27 -25.60 -2.16
CA GLN A 385 -6.26 -26.41 -0.95
C GLN A 385 -7.45 -25.99 -0.08
N VAL A 386 -8.61 -26.60 -0.36
CA VAL A 386 -9.83 -26.53 0.47
C VAL A 386 -9.65 -27.33 1.74
#